data_AF-A0A4Q3X902-F1
#
_entry.id   AF-A0A4Q3X902-F1
#
_cell.length_a   1.000
_cell.length_b   1.000
_cell.length_c   1.000
_cell.angle_alpha   90.00
_cell.angle_beta   90.00
_cell.angle_gamma   90.00
#
_symmetry.space_group_name_H-M   'P 1'
#
loop_
_entity.id
_entity.type
_entity.pdbx_description
1 polymer ?
#
loop_
_entity_poly.entity_id
_entity_poly.type
_entity_poly.pdbx_seq_one_letter_code
_entity_poly.pdbx_strand_id
1 'polypeptide(L)' 'MSNIDDKARGTGNEIAGKVKQAAGDLTDNNDLKAEGEGQEVKGQAQQALGNAKEAIGNALKNAGDALKGSGN' A
#
# COMPACT_ATOMS: atom_id res chain seq x y z
N MET A 1 -3.85 33.03 -29.97
CA MET A 1 -4.82 31.99 -30.35
C MET A 1 -4.72 30.86 -29.33
N SER A 2 -5.65 30.76 -28.38
CA SER A 2 -5.61 29.76 -27.28
C SER A 2 -7.03 29.32 -26.90
N ASN A 3 -7.77 28.70 -27.81
CA ASN A 3 -9.10 28.17 -27.51
C ASN A 3 -9.42 26.85 -28.24
N ILE A 4 -8.74 26.57 -29.37
CA ILE A 4 -8.88 25.28 -30.09
C ILE A 4 -7.92 24.22 -29.51
N ASP A 5 -6.71 24.60 -29.11
CA ASP A 5 -5.76 23.71 -28.44
C ASP A 5 -6.32 23.14 -27.12
N ASP A 6 -7.00 23.95 -26.30
CA ASP A 6 -7.60 23.47 -25.04
C ASP A 6 -8.78 22.52 -25.29
N LYS A 7 -9.59 22.77 -26.33
CA LYS A 7 -10.72 21.89 -26.69
C LYS A 7 -10.28 20.59 -27.35
N ALA A 8 -9.22 20.63 -28.16
CA ALA A 8 -8.63 19.45 -28.78
C ALA A 8 -7.85 18.60 -27.77
N ARG A 9 -7.10 19.22 -26.85
CA ARG A 9 -6.43 18.53 -25.73
C ARG A 9 -7.45 17.94 -24.77
N GLY A 10 -8.55 18.64 -24.47
CA GLY A 10 -9.65 18.11 -23.65
C GLY A 10 -10.29 16.87 -24.27
N THR A 11 -10.64 16.95 -25.56
CA THR A 11 -11.29 15.83 -26.28
C THR A 11 -10.34 14.65 -26.50
N GLY A 12 -9.07 14.91 -26.84
CA GLY A 12 -8.06 13.87 -27.04
C GLY A 12 -7.74 13.12 -25.75
N ASN A 13 -7.67 13.83 -24.62
CA ASN A 13 -7.46 13.21 -23.31
C ASN A 13 -8.67 12.40 -22.84
N GLU A 14 -9.89 12.83 -23.17
CA GLU A 14 -11.11 12.09 -22.80
C GLU A 14 -11.25 10.79 -23.62
N ILE A 15 -10.91 10.83 -24.91
CA ILE A 15 -10.88 9.62 -25.76
C ILE A 15 -9.78 8.66 -25.31
N ALA A 16 -8.56 9.15 -25.06
CA ALA A 16 -7.48 8.34 -24.54
C ALA A 16 -7.81 7.76 -23.15
N GLY A 17 -8.52 8.52 -22.32
CA GLY A 17 -9.05 8.09 -21.02
C GLY A 17 -10.07 6.96 -21.18
N LYS A 18 -11.05 7.10 -22.07
CA LYS A 18 -12.05 6.05 -22.36
C LYS A 18 -11.43 4.80 -22.96
N VAL A 19 -10.42 4.94 -23.83
CA VAL A 19 -9.68 3.79 -24.37
C VAL A 19 -8.86 3.08 -23.28
N LYS A 20 -8.24 3.83 -22.36
CA LYS A 20 -7.55 3.24 -21.20
C LYS A 20 -8.50 2.60 -20.20
N GLN A 21 -9.67 3.18 -19.96
CA GLN A 21 -10.69 2.57 -19.09
C GLN A 21 -11.27 1.33 -19.74
N ALA A 22 -11.63 1.38 -21.02
CA ALA A 22 -12.12 0.21 -21.76
C ALA A 22 -11.05 -0.89 -21.86
N ALA A 23 -9.78 -0.54 -22.08
CA ALA A 23 -8.69 -1.50 -22.03
C ALA A 23 -8.48 -2.02 -20.60
N GLY A 24 -8.55 -1.17 -19.56
CA GLY A 24 -8.45 -1.58 -18.17
C GLY A 24 -9.55 -2.55 -17.74
N ASP A 25 -10.79 -2.29 -18.17
CA ASP A 25 -11.94 -3.15 -17.94
C ASP A 25 -11.89 -4.43 -18.78
N LEU A 26 -11.37 -4.38 -20.03
CA LEU A 26 -11.20 -5.58 -20.88
C LEU A 26 -10.02 -6.47 -20.46
N THR A 27 -8.96 -5.87 -19.93
CA THR A 27 -7.74 -6.63 -19.56
C THR A 27 -7.93 -7.34 -18.22
N ASP A 28 -9.04 -7.09 -17.51
CA ASP A 28 -9.50 -7.74 -16.27
C ASP A 28 -8.34 -8.43 -15.56
N ASN A 29 -7.39 -7.59 -15.11
CA ASN A 29 -6.08 -7.97 -14.58
C ASN A 29 -6.28 -8.56 -13.17
N ASN A 30 -7.15 -9.56 -13.06
CA ASN A 30 -7.45 -10.32 -11.86
C ASN A 30 -6.17 -10.87 -11.27
N ASP A 31 -5.19 -11.26 -12.10
CA ASP A 31 -3.89 -11.72 -11.64
C ASP A 31 -3.09 -10.62 -10.92
N LEU A 32 -2.98 -9.42 -11.50
CA LEU A 32 -2.26 -8.30 -10.85
C LEU A 32 -2.99 -7.72 -9.64
N LYS A 33 -4.32 -7.73 -9.65
CA LYS A 33 -5.14 -7.29 -8.51
C LYS A 33 -5.11 -8.32 -7.37
N ALA A 34 -5.16 -9.61 -7.69
CA ALA A 34 -5.04 -10.69 -6.71
C ALA A 34 -3.61 -10.80 -6.14
N GLU A 35 -2.57 -10.60 -6.95
CA GLU A 35 -1.19 -10.49 -6.44
C GLU A 35 -1.03 -9.27 -5.54
N GLY A 36 -1.62 -8.13 -5.90
CA GLY A 36 -1.63 -6.92 -5.09
C GLY A 36 -2.30 -7.12 -3.73
N GLU A 37 -3.53 -7.65 -3.71
CA GLU A 37 -4.27 -7.96 -2.47
C GLU A 37 -3.53 -9.02 -1.63
N GLY A 38 -2.97 -10.05 -2.25
CA GLY A 38 -2.18 -11.08 -1.57
C GLY A 38 -0.91 -10.52 -0.91
N GLN A 39 -0.22 -9.60 -1.58
CA GLN A 39 0.95 -8.90 -1.02
C GLN A 39 0.55 -7.94 0.10
N GLU A 40 -0.56 -7.22 -0.04
CA GLU A 40 -1.03 -6.28 0.98
C GLU A 40 -1.42 -7.01 2.27
N VAL A 41 -2.17 -8.11 2.16
CA VAL A 41 -2.54 -8.97 3.31
C VAL A 41 -1.28 -9.56 3.97
N LYS A 42 -0.32 -10.02 3.19
CA LYS A 42 0.95 -10.55 3.72
C LYS A 42 1.74 -9.46 4.45
N GLY A 43 1.77 -8.24 3.90
CA GLY A 43 2.42 -7.08 4.52
C GLY A 43 1.76 -6.70 5.85
N GLN A 44 0.43 -6.61 5.88
CA GLN A 44 -0.33 -6.33 7.11
C GLN A 44 -0.11 -7.40 8.18
N ALA A 45 -0.11 -8.67 7.80
CA ALA A 45 0.16 -9.78 8.72
C ALA A 45 1.58 -9.71 9.30
N GLN A 46 2.59 -9.42 8.47
CA GLN A 46 3.97 -9.23 8.94
C GLN A 46 4.10 -8.04 9.88
N GLN A 47 3.42 -6.93 9.58
CA GLN A 47 3.45 -5.73 10.42
C GLN A 47 2.81 -5.98 11.79
N ALA A 48 1.64 -6.65 11.81
CA ALA A 48 0.97 -7.03 13.05
C ALA A 48 1.83 -7.97 13.91
N LEU A 49 2.47 -8.96 13.28
CA LEU A 49 3.35 -9.90 13.97
C LEU A 49 4.62 -9.23 14.50
N GLY A 50 5.16 -8.26 13.75
CA GLY A 50 6.28 -7.42 14.15
C GLY A 50 5.94 -6.59 15.38
N ASN A 51 4.83 -5.85 15.34
CA ASN A 51 4.36 -5.03 16.46
C ASN A 51 4.13 -5.87 17.73
N ALA A 52 3.55 -7.06 17.59
CA ALA A 52 3.35 -7.97 18.72
C ALA A 52 4.68 -8.45 19.34
N LYS A 53 5.64 -8.85 18.49
CA LYS A 53 6.99 -9.24 18.95
C LYS A 53 7.71 -8.07 19.62
N GLU A 54 7.59 -6.87 19.08
CA GLU A 54 8.23 -5.67 19.62
C GLU A 54 7.65 -5.29 21.00
N ALA A 55 6.32 -5.33 21.15
CA ALA A 55 5.67 -5.07 22.44
C ALA A 55 6.11 -6.06 23.52
N ILE A 56 6.19 -7.36 23.19
CA ILE A 56 6.67 -8.40 24.10
C ILE A 56 8.16 -8.18 24.42
N GLY A 57 8.98 -7.87 23.42
CA GLY A 57 10.40 -7.60 23.59
C GLY A 57 10.65 -6.40 24.51
N ASN A 58 9.92 -5.31 24.32
CA ASN A 58 10.00 -4.11 25.15
C ASN A 58 9.56 -4.40 26.60
N ALA A 59 8.48 -5.17 26.80
CA ALA A 59 8.03 -5.55 28.14
C ALA A 59 9.08 -6.42 28.87
N LEU A 60 9.64 -7.41 28.18
CA LEU A 60 10.71 -8.27 28.73
C LEU A 60 11.98 -7.48 29.02
N LYS A 61 12.36 -6.55 28.13
CA LYS A 61 13.54 -5.71 28.32
C LYS A 61 13.37 -4.79 29.53
N ASN A 62 12.23 -4.13 29.67
CA ASN A 62 11.93 -3.27 30.82
C ASN A 62 11.90 -4.06 32.13
N ALA A 63 11.32 -5.26 32.14
CA ALA A 63 11.34 -6.14 33.30
C ALA A 63 12.78 -6.59 33.63
N GLY A 64 13.57 -6.94 32.63
CA GLY A 64 14.98 -7.30 32.79
C GLY A 64 15.84 -6.14 33.29
N ASP A 65 15.63 -4.93 32.79
CA ASP A 65 16.33 -3.71 33.20
C ASP A 65 15.93 -3.30 34.62
N ALA A 66 14.67 -3.45 35.02
CA ALA A 66 14.22 -3.22 36.40
C ALA A 66 14.83 -4.21 37.39
N LEU A 67 14.94 -5.50 36.99
CA LEU A 67 15.60 -6.53 37.82
C LEU A 67 17.11 -6.33 37.92
N LYS A 68 17.77 -5.90 36.83
CA LYS A 68 19.22 -5.59 36.82
C LYS A 68 19.55 -4.30 37.56
N GLY A 69 18.68 -3.30 37.50
CA GLY A 69 18.85 -2.01 38.18
C GLY A 69 18.64 -2.06 39.69
N SER A 70 17.91 -3.07 40.20
CA SER A 70 17.70 -3.25 41.65
C SER A 70 18.86 -3.96 42.36
N GLY A 71 19.89 -4.42 41.64
CA GLY A 71 21.00 -5.22 42.17
C GLY A 71 22.31 -4.48 42.39
N ASN A 72 22.34 -3.14 42.26
CA ASN A 72 23.55 -2.31 42.43
C ASN A 72 23.32 -1.18 43.43
#